data_AF-A0A223S1Q1-F1
#
_entry.id   AF-A0A223S1Q1-F1
#
_cell.length_a   1.000
_cell.length_b   1.000
_cell.length_c   1.000
_cell.angle_alpha   90.00
_cell.angle_beta   90.00
_cell.angle_gamma   90.00
#
_symmetry.space_group_name_H-M   'P 1'
#
loop_
_entity.id
_entity.type
_entity.pdbx_description
1 polymer ?
#
loop_
_entity_poly.entity_id
_entity_poly.type
_entity_poly.pdbx_seq_one_letter_code
_entity_poly.pdbx_strand_id
1 'polypeptide(L)'
;MDSDIDMRLHDHVALAEIELYAEVLSAVATAEAPLSLDEIDRVLGVRPDVLDQEPSAVLPPASSVTSSPCAAPRPRRSHQTTGPETCRG
;
A
#
# COMPACT_ATOMS: atom_id res chain seq x y z
N MET A 1 -8.56 4.68 39.18
CA MET A 1 -9.07 4.40 37.81
C MET A 1 -7.89 4.69 36.94
N ASP A 2 -6.93 3.79 37.01
CA ASP A 2 -5.60 3.94 36.43
C ASP A 2 -5.57 2.90 35.34
N SER A 3 -6.30 3.22 34.27
CA SER A 3 -6.23 2.47 33.03
C SER A 3 -4.83 2.72 32.51
N ASP A 4 -3.94 1.75 32.71
CA ASP A 4 -2.60 1.68 32.13
C ASP A 4 -2.70 1.93 30.61
N ILE A 5 -2.66 3.20 30.22
CA ILE A 5 -2.32 3.60 28.86
C ILE A 5 -0.85 3.25 28.76
N ASP A 6 -0.56 2.06 28.24
CA ASP A 6 0.80 1.64 27.92
C ASP A 6 1.35 2.63 26.88
N MET A 7 2.02 3.68 27.35
CA MET A 7 2.58 4.79 26.56
C MET A 7 3.66 4.34 25.55
N ARG A 8 3.88 3.04 25.42
CA ARG A 8 4.87 2.42 24.54
C ARG A 8 4.26 1.92 23.23
N LEU A 9 2.94 1.68 23.19
CA LEU A 9 2.24 1.31 21.96
C LEU A 9 1.58 2.56 21.37
N HIS A 10 2.41 3.46 20.85
CA HIS A 10 1.90 4.43 19.91
C HIS A 10 1.61 3.69 18.62
N ASP A 11 0.34 3.66 18.20
CA ASP A 11 0.00 3.20 16.87
C ASP A 11 0.69 4.11 15.87
N HIS A 12 1.63 3.55 15.11
CA HIS A 12 2.32 4.22 14.02
C HIS A 12 1.37 4.90 13.03
N VAL A 13 0.16 4.36 12.83
CA VAL A 13 -0.88 5.00 12.01
C VAL A 13 -1.38 6.28 12.68
N ALA A 14 -1.68 6.23 13.98
CA ALA A 14 -2.11 7.41 14.74
C ALA A 14 -1.02 8.48 14.85
N LEU A 15 0.26 8.08 15.00
CA LEU A 15 1.37 9.03 14.98
C LEU A 15 1.56 9.68 13.61
N ALA A 16 1.47 8.90 12.54
CA ALA A 16 1.53 9.44 11.18
C ALA A 16 0.37 10.41 10.93
N GLU A 17 -0.82 10.12 11.46
CA GLU A 17 -1.97 11.03 11.38
C GLU A 17 -1.74 12.33 12.18
N ILE A 18 -1.14 12.25 13.38
CA ILE A 18 -0.76 13.43 14.17
C ILE A 18 0.26 14.29 13.41
N GLU A 19 1.28 13.67 12.81
CA GLU A 19 2.27 14.36 11.99
C GLU A 19 1.61 15.04 10.79
N LEU A 20 0.68 14.35 10.11
CA LEU A 20 -0.11 14.90 9.01
C LEU A 20 -0.91 16.16 9.42
N TYR A 21 -1.60 16.12 10.57
CA TYR A 21 -2.32 17.30 11.07
C TYR A 21 -1.37 18.43 11.47
N ALA A 22 -0.20 18.10 12.03
CA ALA A 22 0.79 19.11 12.41
C ALA A 22 1.32 19.86 11.19
N GLU A 23 1.54 19.18 10.06
CA GLU A 23 1.96 19.80 8.80
C GLU A 23 0.91 20.78 8.28
N VAL A 24 -0.37 20.38 8.25
CA VAL A 24 -1.47 21.27 7.83
C VAL A 24 -1.59 22.48 8.75
N LEU A 25 -1.52 22.29 10.07
CA LEU A 25 -1.58 23.39 11.04
C LEU A 25 -0.39 24.35 10.90
N SER A 26 0.80 23.82 10.61
CA SER A 26 1.97 24.64 10.33
C SER A 26 1.77 25.50 9.08
N ALA A 27 1.26 24.91 7.99
CA ALA A 27 0.95 25.65 6.77
C ALA A 27 -0.08 26.77 7.03
N VAL A 28 -1.17 26.47 7.76
CA VAL A 28 -2.18 27.47 8.15
C VAL A 28 -1.57 28.59 8.98
N ALA A 29 -0.67 28.28 9.93
CA ALA A 29 -0.04 29.29 10.77
C ALA A 29 0.86 30.27 9.97
N THR A 30 1.36 29.86 8.81
CA THR A 30 2.17 30.68 7.91
C THR A 30 1.38 31.35 6.79
N ALA A 31 0.12 30.95 6.58
CA ALA A 31 -0.70 31.46 5.50
C ALA A 31 -1.31 32.82 5.84
N GLU A 32 -1.25 33.75 4.89
CA GLU A 32 -1.85 35.08 5.02
C GLU A 32 -3.39 35.07 4.89
N ALA A 33 -3.95 33.94 4.42
CA ALA A 33 -5.38 33.73 4.21
C ALA A 33 -5.73 32.24 4.44
N PRO A 34 -7.02 31.89 4.60
CA PRO A 34 -7.43 30.50 4.71
C PRO A 34 -6.97 29.67 3.50
N LEU A 35 -6.45 28.47 3.75
CA LEU A 35 -6.03 27.55 2.69
C LEU A 35 -7.21 27.08 1.86
N SER A 36 -7.03 27.08 0.55
CA SER A 36 -7.90 26.40 -0.40
C SER A 36 -7.67 24.88 -0.36
N LEU A 37 -8.64 24.12 -0.88
CA LEU A 37 -8.53 22.65 -1.02
C LEU A 37 -7.30 22.24 -1.84
N ASP A 38 -7.00 22.96 -2.93
CA ASP A 38 -5.82 22.67 -3.76
C ASP A 38 -4.50 22.90 -3.01
N GLU A 39 -4.45 23.87 -2.10
CA GLU A 39 -3.27 24.12 -1.27
C GLU A 39 -3.13 23.06 -0.17
N ILE A 40 -4.24 22.64 0.42
CA ILE A 40 -4.27 21.51 1.36
C ILE A 40 -3.76 20.24 0.67
N ASP A 41 -4.25 19.94 -0.54
CA ASP A 41 -3.82 18.76 -1.31
C ASP A 41 -2.32 18.79 -1.64
N ARG A 42 -1.73 19.98 -1.84
CA ARG A 42 -0.28 20.14 -2.03
C ARG A 42 0.50 19.91 -0.75
N VAL A 43 0.07 20.50 0.37
CA VAL A 43 0.70 20.30 1.69
C VAL A 43 0.67 18.82 2.07
N LEU A 44 -0.44 18.13 1.79
CA LEU A 44 -0.62 16.71 2.05
C LEU A 44 0.06 15.80 1.00
N GLY A 45 0.67 16.35 -0.06
CA GLY A 45 1.29 15.57 -1.14
C GLY A 45 0.32 14.68 -1.93
N VAL A 46 -1.00 14.94 -1.84
CA VAL A 46 -2.06 14.18 -2.53
C VAL A 46 -2.01 14.39 -4.04
N ARG A 47 -1.54 15.57 -4.47
CA ARG A 47 -1.27 15.87 -5.88
C ARG A 47 0.25 15.81 -6.11
N PRO A 48 0.71 15.07 -7.14
CA PRO A 48 2.12 15.08 -7.48
C PRO A 48 2.52 16.50 -7.87
N ASP A 49 3.58 17.01 -7.24
CA ASP A 49 4.20 18.24 -7.70
C ASP A 49 4.84 17.94 -9.06
N VAL A 50 4.15 18.29 -10.13
CA VAL A 50 4.58 17.99 -11.50
C VAL A 50 5.89 18.73 -11.84
N LEU A 51 6.36 19.64 -10.98
CA LEU A 51 7.49 20.53 -11.25
C LEU A 51 8.83 20.11 -10.62
N ASP A 52 8.88 19.14 -9.69
CA ASP A 52 10.13 18.76 -8.99
C ASP A 52 10.46 17.26 -9.06
N GLN A 53 9.93 16.55 -10.06
CA GLN A 53 10.45 15.23 -10.45
C GLN A 53 11.54 15.40 -11.52
N GLU A 54 12.70 15.94 -11.12
CA GLU A 54 13.93 15.54 -11.80
C GLU A 54 14.03 14.02 -11.63
N PRO A 55 14.04 13.22 -12.71
CA PRO A 55 14.20 11.79 -12.61
C PRO A 55 15.63 11.57 -12.14
N SER A 56 15.83 11.46 -10.83
CA SER A 56 17.08 10.97 -10.26
C SER A 56 17.31 9.61 -10.88
N ALA A 57 18.22 9.58 -11.85
CA ALA A 57 18.53 8.45 -12.68
C ALA A 57 19.16 7.35 -11.81
N VAL A 58 18.34 6.62 -11.08
CA VAL A 58 18.68 5.29 -10.63
C VAL A 58 18.48 4.38 -11.84
N LEU A 59 19.57 4.19 -12.56
CA LEU A 59 19.74 3.10 -13.52
C LEU A 59 19.12 1.82 -12.95
N PRO A 60 18.33 1.05 -13.72
CA PRO A 60 17.92 -0.27 -13.27
C PRO A 60 19.17 -1.13 -13.06
N PRO A 61 19.28 -1.92 -11.97
CA PRO A 61 20.27 -2.98 -11.95
C PRO A 61 19.89 -3.94 -13.07
N ALA A 62 20.67 -3.93 -14.15
CA ALA A 62 20.67 -4.98 -15.14
C ALA A 62 21.10 -6.26 -14.44
N SER A 63 20.14 -7.07 -13.98
CA SER A 63 20.41 -8.44 -13.57
C SER A 63 19.14 -9.28 -13.60
N SER A 64 19.14 -10.16 -14.61
CA SER A 64 18.67 -11.53 -14.50
C SER A 64 17.18 -11.77 -14.66
N VAL A 65 16.79 -11.76 -15.94
CA VAL A 65 15.92 -12.79 -16.52
C VAL A 65 16.22 -14.13 -15.86
N THR A 66 15.40 -14.53 -14.89
CA THR A 66 15.36 -15.93 -14.48
C THR A 66 14.20 -16.54 -15.23
N SER A 67 14.51 -17.05 -16.41
CA SER A 67 13.63 -17.90 -17.19
C SER A 67 13.07 -18.98 -16.29
N SER A 68 11.76 -18.94 -16.03
CA SER A 68 11.06 -20.09 -15.44
C SER A 68 11.23 -21.28 -16.38
N PRO A 69 11.81 -22.42 -15.94
CA PRO A 69 11.81 -23.60 -16.77
C PRO A 69 10.38 -24.12 -16.84
N CYS A 70 9.92 -24.27 -18.07
CA CYS A 70 8.71 -24.96 -18.51
C CYS A 70 8.43 -26.19 -17.62
N ALA A 71 7.40 -26.11 -16.78
CA ALA A 71 6.89 -27.26 -16.07
C ALA A 71 6.29 -28.24 -17.09
N ALA A 72 6.85 -29.46 -17.11
CA ALA A 72 6.52 -30.57 -17.98
C ALA A 72 5.00 -30.88 -18.10
N PRO A 73 4.55 -31.52 -19.20
CA PRO A 73 3.14 -31.78 -19.43
C PRO A 73 2.55 -32.76 -18.42
N ARG A 74 1.35 -32.44 -17.93
CA ARG A 74 0.55 -33.33 -17.06
C ARG A 74 0.25 -34.64 -17.77
N PRO A 75 0.42 -35.82 -17.15
CA PRO A 75 -0.13 -37.04 -17.72
C PRO A 75 -1.67 -36.97 -17.69
N ARG A 76 -2.29 -37.08 -18.87
CA ARG A 76 -3.70 -37.39 -19.04
C ARG A 76 -3.99 -38.74 -18.38
N ARG A 77 -4.74 -38.78 -17.27
CA ARG A 77 -5.42 -40.01 -16.86
C ARG A 77 -6.84 -40.01 -17.43
N SER A 78 -6.94 -40.71 -18.54
CA SER A 78 -8.13 -40.95 -19.32
C SER A 78 -8.83 -42.23 -18.82
N HIS A 79 -10.05 -42.05 -18.32
CA HIS A 79 -11.20 -42.98 -18.31
C HIS A 79 -11.20 -44.25 -17.44
N GLN A 80 -12.25 -44.38 -16.61
CA GLN A 80 -13.30 -45.43 -16.65
C GLN A 80 -14.23 -45.19 -15.44
N THR A 81 -15.51 -44.82 -15.65
CA THR A 81 -16.69 -45.73 -15.78
C THR A 81 -16.63 -46.82 -14.70
N THR A 82 -17.48 -46.80 -13.67
CA THR A 82 -18.84 -47.37 -13.71
C THR A 82 -19.70 -46.93 -12.50
N GLY A 83 -20.93 -46.49 -12.77
CA GLY A 83 -22.18 -46.92 -12.11
C GLY A 83 -22.47 -46.63 -10.62
N PRO A 84 -23.76 -46.60 -10.20
CA PRO A 84 -24.22 -45.74 -9.10
C PRO A 84 -24.74 -46.49 -7.86
N GLU A 85 -25.22 -45.69 -6.88
CA GLU A 85 -26.18 -46.05 -5.80
C GLU A 85 -25.60 -46.80 -4.58
N THR A 86 -25.94 -46.54 -3.30
CA THR A 86 -27.18 -46.00 -2.70
C THR A 86 -27.02 -45.74 -1.18
N CYS A 87 -27.98 -44.97 -0.65
CA CYS A 87 -28.61 -45.05 0.68
C CYS A 87 -27.94 -44.45 1.94
N ARG A 88 -28.49 -43.26 2.26
CA ARG A 88 -28.85 -42.65 3.55
C ARG A 88 -29.20 -43.63 4.68
N GLY A 89 -28.73 -43.31 5.89
CA GLY A 89 -29.25 -43.75 7.19
C GLY A 89 -29.30 -42.57 8.13
#